data_AF-A0A933XY42-F1
#
_entry.id   AF-A0A933XY42-F1
#
_cell.length_a   1.000
_cell.length_b   1.000
_cell.length_c   1.000
_cell.angle_alpha   90.00
_cell.angle_beta   90.00
_cell.angle_gamma   90.00
#
_symmetry.space_group_name_H-M   'P 1'
#
loop_
_entity.id
_entity.type
_entity.pdbx_description
1 polymer ?
#
loop_
_entity_poly.entity_id
_entity_poly.type
_entity_poly.pdbx_seq_one_letter_code
_entity_poly.pdbx_strand_id
1 'polypeptide(L)'
;MLIACPFCKTEAQISEELEGSKVKCPKCTKTYSAREKVERGDKALTPMKVLAAALVVPALGGFILYVAKRTSHDEPAPTKKPAASAAPVEPSSAAAAPSAPVAAGPETRWGTEALDAVRELLGAAYAVDVERATNALSVQAGRERAKALVQDETELAFSKWKAGDLRILAQEDAHSTVAAPLFSRANVATTCEYEFELVKESGRWRIADWKLVRSGAPGDDVAAAPKSSSGGDARAQAASALKVVVEPRRLEHLESTSPELRTKIEGLYARMLDFSLSPGDNARASDELAELGKPALPVLLNGILEQRIVDTDSVSKAILINQTLQRITDHTTVFAPRPALSDVEALRLEAVKSWFSWWGYSGERFQTKPKLPDPFDAELETKKKR
;
A
#
# COMPACT_ATOMS: atom_id res chain seq x y z
N MET A 1 -22.55 10.51 35.55
CA MET A 1 -22.25 11.91 35.14
C MET A 1 -23.21 12.35 34.03
N LEU A 2 -23.58 13.64 33.95
CA LEU A 2 -24.38 14.20 32.85
C LEU A 2 -23.45 14.81 31.80
N ILE A 3 -23.56 14.37 30.54
CA ILE A 3 -22.80 14.92 29.40
C ILE A 3 -23.79 15.35 28.31
N ALA A 4 -23.62 16.56 27.78
CA ALA A 4 -24.40 17.05 26.65
C ALA A 4 -23.77 16.60 25.32
N CYS A 5 -24.57 16.01 24.44
CA CYS A 5 -24.12 15.65 23.09
C CYS A 5 -23.67 16.92 22.32
N PRO A 6 -22.47 16.94 21.71
CA PRO A 6 -21.97 18.13 21.02
C PRO A 6 -22.82 18.51 19.80
N PHE A 7 -23.51 17.53 19.21
CA PHE A 7 -24.30 17.71 17.98
C PHE A 7 -25.73 18.19 18.22
N CYS A 8 -26.43 17.62 19.20
CA CYS A 8 -27.87 17.89 19.42
C CYS A 8 -28.20 18.47 20.81
N LYS A 9 -27.18 18.71 21.64
CA LYS A 9 -27.29 19.29 23.00
C LYS A 9 -28.17 18.51 23.97
N THR A 10 -28.55 17.28 23.64
CA THR A 10 -29.31 16.42 24.56
C THR A 10 -28.37 15.91 25.65
N GLU A 11 -28.80 16.03 26.90
CA GLU A 11 -28.09 15.53 28.06
C GLU A 11 -28.38 14.04 28.24
N ALA A 12 -27.33 13.25 28.43
CA ALA A 12 -27.42 11.83 28.73
C ALA A 12 -26.63 11.54 30.01
N GLN A 13 -27.19 10.68 30.86
CA GLN A 13 -26.50 10.16 32.03
C GLN A 13 -25.63 8.98 31.59
N ILE A 14 -24.31 9.11 31.77
CA ILE A 14 -23.32 8.10 31.42
C ILE A 14 -22.69 7.59 32.73
N SER A 15 -22.41 6.28 32.81
CA SER A 15 -21.69 5.68 33.93
C SER A 15 -20.23 6.11 33.92
N GLU A 16 -19.59 6.19 35.09
CA GLU A 16 -18.17 6.59 35.20
C GLU A 16 -17.23 5.61 34.47
N GLU A 17 -17.63 4.35 34.31
CA GLU A 17 -16.88 3.33 33.56
C GLU A 17 -16.75 3.65 32.07
N LEU A 18 -17.63 4.49 31.52
CA LEU A 18 -17.63 4.89 30.11
C LEU A 18 -16.93 6.24 29.88
N GLU A 19 -16.31 6.82 30.89
CA GLU A 19 -15.48 8.02 30.74
C GLU A 19 -14.27 7.73 29.82
N GLY A 20 -14.04 8.60 28.82
CA GLY A 20 -13.04 8.37 27.78
C GLY A 20 -13.44 7.40 26.65
N SER A 21 -14.61 6.74 26.74
CA SER A 21 -15.09 5.81 25.69
C SER A 21 -15.94 6.51 24.62
N LYS A 22 -16.00 5.93 23.42
CA LYS A 22 -16.90 6.35 22.35
C LYS A 22 -18.33 5.90 22.66
N VAL A 23 -19.24 6.85 22.84
CA VAL A 23 -20.67 6.60 23.14
C VAL A 23 -21.57 7.12 22.02
N LYS A 24 -22.65 6.40 21.72
CA LYS A 24 -23.68 6.84 20.74
C LYS A 24 -24.73 7.70 21.44
N CYS A 25 -25.05 8.86 20.87
CA CYS A 25 -26.15 9.69 21.39
C CYS A 25 -27.51 8.99 21.17
N PRO A 26 -28.38 8.87 22.20
CA PRO A 26 -29.67 8.22 22.06
C PRO A 26 -30.65 8.98 21.15
N LYS A 27 -30.44 10.28 20.92
CA LYS A 27 -31.34 11.12 20.12
C LYS A 27 -30.93 11.24 18.65
N CYS A 28 -29.66 11.54 18.36
CA CYS A 28 -29.19 11.80 16.99
C CYS A 28 -28.28 10.71 16.42
N THR A 29 -28.11 9.59 17.15
CA THR A 29 -27.30 8.40 16.79
C THR A 29 -25.82 8.65 16.45
N LYS A 30 -25.33 9.89 16.54
CA LYS A 30 -23.92 10.24 16.33
C LYS A 30 -23.06 9.76 17.51
N THR A 31 -21.91 9.19 17.18
CA THR A 31 -20.90 8.76 18.15
C THR A 31 -20.04 9.94 18.58
N TYR A 32 -19.77 10.09 19.87
CA TYR A 32 -18.86 11.10 20.43
C TYR A 32 -18.03 10.50 21.57
N SER A 33 -16.88 11.10 21.87
CA SER A 33 -16.07 10.69 23.01
C SER A 33 -16.64 11.27 24.30
N ALA A 34 -16.91 10.43 25.31
CA ALA A 34 -17.03 10.92 26.67
C ALA A 34 -15.69 11.59 27.05
N ARG A 35 -15.75 12.70 27.78
CA ARG A 35 -14.65 13.63 28.09
C ARG A 35 -13.32 12.90 28.34
N GLU A 36 -12.21 13.46 27.86
CA GLU A 36 -10.87 12.95 28.18
C GLU A 36 -10.66 12.96 29.69
N LYS A 37 -10.24 11.82 30.24
CA LYS A 37 -9.88 11.66 31.64
C LYS A 37 -8.74 12.62 31.93
N VAL A 38 -9.04 13.75 32.58
CA VAL A 38 -8.00 14.66 33.06
C VAL A 38 -7.22 13.89 34.12
N GLU A 39 -6.01 13.45 33.78
CA GLU A 39 -5.09 12.85 34.74
C GLU A 39 -4.83 13.88 35.85
N ARG A 40 -5.51 13.72 36.98
CA ARG A 40 -5.20 14.46 38.21
C ARG A 40 -3.80 13.99 38.64
N GLY A 41 -2.80 14.77 38.28
CA GLY A 41 -1.40 14.46 38.54
C GLY A 41 -1.09 14.52 40.04
N ASP A 42 -1.09 13.36 40.70
CA ASP A 42 -0.45 13.19 42.00
C ASP A 42 1.06 13.03 41.79
N LYS A 43 1.78 14.16 41.73
CA LYS A 43 3.25 14.16 41.72
C LYS A 43 3.78 14.23 43.15
N ALA A 44 4.07 13.08 43.74
CA ALA A 44 5.02 12.95 44.85
C ALA A 44 6.29 12.26 44.32
N LEU A 45 7.36 13.04 44.05
CA LEU A 45 8.67 12.51 43.71
C LEU A 45 9.43 12.12 44.99
N THR A 46 9.66 10.83 45.20
CA THR A 46 10.62 10.34 46.21
C THR A 46 12.04 10.23 45.65
N PRO A 47 13.09 10.59 46.42
CA PRO A 47 14.47 10.79 45.95
C PRO A 47 15.29 9.53 45.63
N MET A 48 14.71 8.33 45.62
CA MET A 48 15.49 7.08 45.54
C MET A 48 15.91 6.63 44.12
N LYS A 49 15.44 7.27 43.05
CA LYS A 49 15.70 6.82 41.66
C LYS A 49 17.01 7.32 41.02
N VAL A 50 17.72 8.25 41.67
CA VAL A 50 18.98 8.82 41.12
C VAL A 50 20.18 7.90 41.32
N LEU A 51 20.15 6.99 42.31
CA LEU A 51 21.27 6.10 42.62
C LEU A 51 21.37 4.85 41.74
N ALA A 52 20.28 4.43 41.09
CA ALA A 52 20.29 3.24 40.22
C ALA A 52 20.90 3.48 38.83
N ALA A 53 20.98 4.74 38.37
CA ALA A 53 21.51 5.08 37.06
C ALA A 53 23.06 5.06 37.00
N ALA A 54 23.75 5.14 38.14
CA ALA A 54 25.22 5.23 38.17
C ALA A 54 25.94 3.87 38.04
N LEU A 55 25.25 2.74 38.22
CA LEU A 55 25.87 1.40 38.21
C LEU A 55 25.72 0.64 36.89
N VAL A 56 24.83 1.05 35.99
CA VAL A 56 24.55 0.31 34.74
C VAL A 56 25.54 0.62 33.62
N VAL A 57 26.15 1.81 33.63
CA VAL A 57 27.07 2.28 32.58
C VAL A 57 28.40 1.50 32.51
N PRO A 58 29.09 1.13 33.61
CA PRO A 58 30.34 0.37 33.51
C PRO A 58 30.16 -1.11 33.11
N ALA A 59 29.00 -1.72 33.39
CA ALA A 59 28.75 -3.12 33.05
C ALA A 59 28.56 -3.36 31.54
N LEU A 60 27.96 -2.40 30.83
CA LEU A 60 27.77 -2.47 29.38
C LEU A 60 29.08 -2.24 28.60
N GLY A 61 29.98 -1.37 29.10
CA GLY A 61 31.29 -1.14 28.47
C GLY A 61 32.22 -2.36 28.50
N GLY A 62 32.20 -3.12 29.60
CA GLY A 62 33.00 -4.35 29.73
C GLY A 62 32.52 -5.50 28.83
N PHE A 63 31.21 -5.61 28.59
CA PHE A 63 30.64 -6.69 27.77
C PHE A 63 30.96 -6.51 26.28
N ILE A 64 30.97 -5.27 25.77
CA ILE A 64 31.26 -4.97 24.37
C ILE A 64 32.73 -5.30 24.02
N LEU A 65 33.67 -5.01 24.92
CA LEU A 65 35.09 -5.37 24.74
C LEU A 65 35.35 -6.89 24.81
N TYR A 66 34.54 -7.62 25.57
CA TYR A 66 34.66 -9.07 25.68
C TYR A 66 34.18 -9.81 24.42
N VAL A 67 33.11 -9.33 23.78
CA VAL A 67 32.59 -9.93 22.53
C VAL A 67 33.52 -9.65 21.34
N ALA A 68 34.13 -8.46 21.27
CA ALA A 68 35.05 -8.10 20.19
C ALA A 68 36.34 -8.95 20.14
N LYS A 69 36.72 -9.60 21.25
CA LYS A 69 37.94 -10.42 21.32
C LYS A 69 37.72 -11.89 20.94
N ARG A 70 36.47 -12.33 20.72
CA ARG A 70 36.13 -13.75 20.53
C ARG A 70 35.79 -14.16 19.09
N THR A 71 35.74 -13.21 18.15
CA THR A 71 35.34 -13.48 16.75
C THR A 71 36.50 -13.71 15.77
N SER A 72 37.75 -13.80 16.25
CA SER A 72 38.89 -14.18 15.41
C SER A 72 39.21 -15.67 15.62
N HIS A 73 38.47 -16.56 14.95
CA HIS A 73 38.99 -17.86 14.48
C HIS A 73 38.02 -18.54 13.51
N ASP A 74 38.63 -19.11 12.48
CA ASP A 74 38.19 -20.19 11.58
C ASP A 74 37.31 -19.86 10.36
N GLU A 75 38.01 -19.75 9.23
CA GLU A 75 37.54 -19.87 7.86
C GLU A 75 37.60 -21.35 7.43
N PRO A 76 36.49 -22.01 7.07
CA PRO A 76 36.52 -23.32 6.43
C PRO A 76 36.46 -23.22 4.89
N ALA A 77 37.38 -23.96 4.27
CA ALA A 77 37.56 -24.14 2.83
C ALA A 77 36.35 -24.81 2.12
N PRO A 78 36.22 -24.65 0.78
CA PRO A 78 35.05 -25.06 0.02
C PRO A 78 35.01 -26.56 -0.28
N THR A 79 33.83 -27.17 -0.11
CA THR A 79 33.55 -28.57 -0.47
C THR A 79 33.18 -28.73 -1.95
N LYS A 80 33.83 -29.72 -2.58
CA LYS A 80 33.67 -30.15 -3.97
C LYS A 80 32.27 -30.71 -4.26
N LYS A 81 31.72 -30.31 -5.41
CA LYS A 81 30.53 -30.85 -6.08
C LYS A 81 30.92 -32.04 -6.98
N PRO A 82 30.24 -33.21 -6.91
CA PRO A 82 30.30 -34.20 -7.99
C PRO A 82 29.19 -33.95 -9.02
N ALA A 83 29.55 -34.12 -10.28
CA ALA A 83 28.69 -34.03 -11.45
C ALA A 83 28.19 -35.40 -11.91
N ALA A 84 27.00 -35.36 -12.51
CA ALA A 84 26.49 -36.17 -13.62
C ALA A 84 26.20 -37.67 -13.42
N SER A 85 24.95 -38.06 -13.73
CA SER A 85 24.68 -38.98 -14.83
C SER A 85 23.21 -38.88 -15.26
N ALA A 86 23.00 -38.71 -16.56
CA ALA A 86 21.71 -38.71 -17.23
C ALA A 86 21.50 -40.06 -17.92
N ALA A 87 20.25 -40.50 -18.05
CA ALA A 87 19.83 -41.42 -19.10
C ALA A 87 18.43 -41.01 -19.62
N PRO A 88 18.21 -41.07 -20.94
CA PRO A 88 17.01 -40.55 -21.61
C PRO A 88 15.95 -41.64 -21.82
N VAL A 89 14.67 -41.26 -21.81
CA VAL A 89 13.59 -42.07 -22.41
C VAL A 89 12.70 -41.13 -23.22
N GLU A 90 12.61 -41.41 -24.51
CA GLU A 90 11.77 -40.76 -25.52
C GLU A 90 10.70 -41.79 -25.99
N PRO A 91 9.72 -41.43 -26.85
CA PRO A 91 8.36 -41.09 -26.47
C PRO A 91 7.32 -42.14 -26.89
N SER A 92 6.14 -42.13 -26.26
CA SER A 92 4.97 -42.89 -26.74
C SER A 92 3.85 -41.94 -27.17
N SER A 93 3.65 -41.94 -28.48
CA SER A 93 2.53 -41.35 -29.23
C SER A 93 1.21 -42.04 -28.90
N ALA A 94 0.15 -41.26 -28.67
CA ALA A 94 -1.23 -41.69 -28.90
C ALA A 94 -2.09 -40.48 -29.29
N ALA A 95 -2.84 -40.67 -30.37
CA ALA A 95 -3.49 -39.66 -31.18
C ALA A 95 -4.73 -39.03 -30.53
N ALA A 96 -5.00 -37.79 -30.96
CA ALA A 96 -6.18 -37.00 -30.66
C ALA A 96 -7.46 -37.56 -31.32
N ALA A 97 -8.59 -37.40 -30.63
CA ALA A 97 -9.92 -37.44 -31.21
C ALA A 97 -10.62 -36.08 -30.97
N PRO A 98 -11.42 -35.57 -31.92
CA PRO A 98 -12.00 -34.24 -31.85
C PRO A 98 -13.25 -34.20 -30.95
N SER A 99 -13.26 -33.31 -29.97
CA SER A 99 -14.44 -33.01 -29.15
C SER A 99 -15.40 -32.10 -29.93
N ALA A 100 -16.65 -32.57 -30.05
CA ALA A 100 -17.78 -31.84 -30.64
C ALA A 100 -18.15 -30.58 -29.84
N PRO A 101 -18.79 -29.56 -30.46
CA PRO A 101 -19.22 -28.36 -29.76
C PRO A 101 -20.32 -28.68 -28.76
N VAL A 102 -20.05 -28.41 -27.47
CA VAL A 102 -21.03 -28.49 -26.39
C VAL A 102 -22.05 -27.37 -26.57
N ALA A 103 -23.31 -27.76 -26.62
CA ALA A 103 -24.46 -26.88 -26.70
C ALA A 103 -24.59 -26.01 -25.44
N ALA A 104 -24.96 -24.73 -25.64
CA ALA A 104 -25.17 -23.77 -24.56
C ALA A 104 -26.37 -24.14 -23.66
N GLY A 105 -26.10 -24.23 -22.37
CA GLY A 105 -27.03 -24.37 -21.24
C GLY A 105 -26.28 -24.98 -20.05
N PRO A 106 -26.62 -24.78 -18.77
CA PRO A 106 -27.52 -23.84 -18.08
C PRO A 106 -26.70 -22.81 -17.27
N GLU A 107 -26.22 -21.75 -17.92
CA GLU A 107 -25.21 -20.83 -17.33
C GLU A 107 -25.71 -19.97 -16.16
N THR A 108 -27.02 -19.89 -15.90
CA THR A 108 -27.58 -18.97 -14.90
C THR A 108 -27.68 -19.52 -13.48
N ARG A 109 -27.73 -20.86 -13.30
CA ARG A 109 -27.98 -21.46 -11.97
C ARG A 109 -26.71 -21.61 -11.12
N TRP A 110 -25.56 -21.82 -11.76
CA TRP A 110 -24.29 -22.02 -11.06
C TRP A 110 -23.61 -20.71 -10.68
N GLY A 111 -23.76 -19.68 -11.53
CA GLY A 111 -23.28 -18.33 -11.22
C GLY A 111 -23.86 -17.80 -9.91
N THR A 112 -25.13 -18.13 -9.60
CA THR A 112 -25.75 -17.78 -8.31
C THR A 112 -25.22 -18.62 -7.15
N GLU A 113 -25.04 -19.93 -7.29
CA GLU A 113 -24.54 -20.79 -6.20
C GLU A 113 -23.08 -20.49 -5.84
N ALA A 114 -22.23 -20.24 -6.84
CA ALA A 114 -20.84 -19.84 -6.62
C ALA A 114 -20.76 -18.43 -6.00
N LEU A 115 -21.62 -17.49 -6.41
CA LEU A 115 -21.69 -16.16 -5.79
C LEU A 115 -22.24 -16.19 -4.39
N ASP A 116 -23.29 -16.96 -4.15
CA ASP A 116 -23.88 -17.08 -2.83
C ASP A 116 -22.89 -17.77 -1.90
N ALA A 117 -22.10 -18.74 -2.39
CA ALA A 117 -21.00 -19.28 -1.61
C ALA A 117 -19.87 -18.27 -1.39
N VAL A 118 -19.39 -17.54 -2.40
CA VAL A 118 -18.38 -16.48 -2.21
C VAL A 118 -18.90 -15.40 -1.26
N ARG A 119 -20.18 -15.05 -1.30
CA ARG A 119 -20.83 -14.07 -0.42
C ARG A 119 -21.01 -14.59 1.00
N GLU A 120 -21.47 -15.84 1.17
CA GLU A 120 -21.63 -16.52 2.46
C GLU A 120 -20.27 -16.77 3.11
N LEU A 121 -19.25 -17.15 2.33
CA LEU A 121 -17.88 -17.37 2.79
C LEU A 121 -17.16 -16.09 3.09
N LEU A 122 -17.29 -15.03 2.28
CA LEU A 122 -16.71 -13.74 2.63
C LEU A 122 -17.44 -13.14 3.82
N GLY A 123 -18.75 -13.38 3.99
CA GLY A 123 -19.51 -13.03 5.19
C GLY A 123 -19.15 -13.86 6.44
N ALA A 124 -18.78 -15.13 6.28
CA ALA A 124 -18.39 -16.03 7.38
C ALA A 124 -16.89 -15.94 7.72
N ALA A 125 -16.02 -15.80 6.71
CA ALA A 125 -14.61 -15.45 6.85
C ALA A 125 -14.50 -14.05 7.46
N TYR A 126 -15.41 -13.12 7.17
CA TYR A 126 -15.53 -11.84 7.87
C TYR A 126 -15.78 -12.01 9.38
N ALA A 127 -16.58 -12.98 9.83
CA ALA A 127 -16.77 -13.23 11.25
C ALA A 127 -15.56 -13.92 11.91
N VAL A 128 -14.95 -14.90 11.22
CA VAL A 128 -13.84 -15.71 11.75
C VAL A 128 -12.49 -14.96 11.69
N ASP A 129 -12.20 -14.24 10.62
CA ASP A 129 -10.96 -13.45 10.47
C ASP A 129 -11.00 -12.15 11.27
N VAL A 130 -12.17 -11.56 11.58
CA VAL A 130 -12.23 -10.48 12.57
C VAL A 130 -11.76 -10.99 13.93
N GLU A 131 -12.24 -12.15 14.37
CA GLU A 131 -11.86 -12.71 15.67
C GLU A 131 -10.38 -13.17 15.67
N ARG A 132 -9.92 -13.80 14.59
CA ARG A 132 -8.53 -14.28 14.43
C ARG A 132 -7.53 -13.14 14.23
N ALA A 133 -7.84 -12.12 13.44
CA ALA A 133 -7.01 -10.93 13.26
C ALA A 133 -7.01 -10.02 14.50
N THR A 134 -8.13 -9.93 15.23
CA THR A 134 -8.19 -9.21 16.51
C THR A 134 -7.32 -9.92 17.57
N ASN A 135 -7.27 -11.25 17.55
CA ASN A 135 -6.45 -12.03 18.49
C ASN A 135 -4.97 -12.15 18.09
N ALA A 136 -4.63 -12.12 16.80
CA ALA A 136 -3.26 -12.24 16.30
C ALA A 136 -2.45 -10.92 16.31
N LEU A 137 -3.11 -9.76 16.38
CA LEU A 137 -2.44 -8.44 16.40
C LEU A 137 -2.23 -7.96 17.85
N SER A 138 -0.96 -7.89 18.27
CA SER A 138 -0.57 -7.53 19.64
C SER A 138 -0.58 -6.02 19.95
N VAL A 139 -0.90 -5.16 18.98
CA VAL A 139 -0.89 -3.70 19.15
C VAL A 139 -2.28 -3.12 18.86
N GLN A 140 -2.78 -2.33 19.82
CA GLN A 140 -4.13 -1.73 19.84
C GLN A 140 -4.48 -0.95 18.56
N ALA A 141 -3.50 -0.32 17.89
CA ALA A 141 -3.68 0.37 16.61
C ALA A 141 -3.93 -0.58 15.42
N GLY A 142 -3.39 -1.80 15.45
CA GLY A 142 -3.66 -2.84 14.44
C GLY A 142 -5.08 -3.41 14.56
N ARG A 143 -5.58 -3.55 15.80
CA ARG A 143 -6.96 -3.93 16.08
C ARG A 143 -7.96 -2.89 15.57
N GLU A 144 -7.72 -1.61 15.83
CA GLU A 144 -8.61 -0.52 15.38
C GLU A 144 -8.62 -0.35 13.85
N ARG A 145 -7.49 -0.60 13.17
CA ARG A 145 -7.42 -0.51 11.71
C ARG A 145 -8.05 -1.72 11.01
N ALA A 146 -7.90 -2.93 11.56
CA ALA A 146 -8.65 -4.11 11.11
C ALA A 146 -10.15 -3.93 11.35
N LYS A 147 -10.55 -3.39 12.52
CA LYS A 147 -11.94 -2.99 12.77
C LYS A 147 -12.45 -1.96 11.75
N ALA A 148 -11.66 -0.93 11.42
CA ALA A 148 -12.07 0.13 10.51
C ALA A 148 -12.18 -0.34 9.04
N LEU A 149 -11.27 -1.18 8.57
CA LEU A 149 -11.31 -1.77 7.22
C LEU A 149 -12.51 -2.72 7.04
N VAL A 150 -12.95 -3.31 8.15
CA VAL A 150 -13.92 -4.41 8.17
C VAL A 150 -15.33 -3.93 8.55
N GLN A 151 -15.52 -3.03 9.52
CA GLN A 151 -16.86 -2.70 10.04
C GLN A 151 -17.72 -1.76 9.18
N ASP A 152 -17.18 -1.03 8.19
CA ASP A 152 -17.97 -0.03 7.41
C ASP A 152 -17.72 -0.05 5.88
N GLU A 153 -16.64 -0.68 5.39
CA GLU A 153 -16.19 -0.54 3.99
C GLU A 153 -16.47 -1.74 3.08
N THR A 154 -16.56 -2.96 3.62
CA THR A 154 -16.60 -4.21 2.83
C THR A 154 -18.01 -4.76 2.62
N GLU A 155 -18.87 -4.72 3.64
CA GLU A 155 -20.25 -5.25 3.57
C GLU A 155 -21.12 -4.56 2.48
N LEU A 156 -20.87 -3.26 2.25
CA LEU A 156 -21.57 -2.43 1.28
C LEU A 156 -21.06 -2.60 -0.17
N ALA A 157 -19.86 -3.15 -0.36
CA ALA A 157 -19.26 -3.42 -1.66
C ALA A 157 -19.72 -4.78 -2.23
N PHE A 158 -19.78 -5.82 -1.39
CA PHE A 158 -20.16 -7.18 -1.80
C PHE A 158 -21.66 -7.40 -1.99
N SER A 159 -22.48 -6.68 -1.23
CA SER A 159 -23.95 -6.72 -1.36
C SER A 159 -24.44 -6.23 -2.73
N LYS A 160 -23.60 -5.53 -3.49
CA LYS A 160 -23.91 -5.01 -4.83
C LYS A 160 -23.38 -5.88 -5.98
N TRP A 161 -22.61 -6.92 -5.69
CA TRP A 161 -22.08 -7.83 -6.71
C TRP A 161 -23.19 -8.65 -7.37
N LYS A 162 -23.13 -8.73 -8.70
CA LYS A 162 -24.02 -9.52 -9.55
C LYS A 162 -23.30 -10.76 -10.08
N ALA A 163 -24.07 -11.75 -10.52
CA ALA A 163 -23.63 -12.93 -11.27
C ALA A 163 -22.55 -12.66 -12.33
N GLY A 164 -22.68 -11.54 -13.04
CA GLY A 164 -21.77 -11.16 -14.11
C GLY A 164 -20.46 -10.48 -13.67
N ASP A 165 -20.29 -10.17 -12.38
CA ASP A 165 -19.10 -9.45 -11.90
C ASP A 165 -17.93 -10.40 -11.59
N LEU A 166 -18.19 -11.71 -11.53
CA LEU A 166 -17.16 -12.74 -11.36
C LEU A 166 -16.80 -13.38 -12.70
N ARG A 167 -15.51 -13.49 -12.97
CA ARG A 167 -14.99 -14.24 -14.12
C ARG A 167 -14.48 -15.59 -13.65
N ILE A 168 -15.12 -16.67 -14.07
CA ILE A 168 -14.65 -18.03 -13.79
C ILE A 168 -13.45 -18.31 -14.70
N LEU A 169 -12.29 -18.59 -14.11
CA LEU A 169 -11.05 -18.87 -14.83
C LEU A 169 -10.84 -20.37 -15.06
N ALA A 170 -11.18 -21.19 -14.06
CA ALA A 170 -11.12 -22.64 -14.13
C ALA A 170 -12.26 -23.25 -13.29
N GLN A 171 -12.81 -24.38 -13.73
CA GLN A 171 -13.90 -25.05 -13.04
C GLN A 171 -13.76 -26.57 -13.14
N GLU A 172 -13.74 -27.19 -11.98
CA GLU A 172 -13.78 -28.63 -11.75
C GLU A 172 -14.84 -28.94 -10.68
N ASP A 173 -15.23 -30.20 -10.54
CA ASP A 173 -16.33 -30.60 -9.63
C ASP A 173 -16.03 -30.26 -8.15
N ALA A 174 -14.76 -30.23 -7.77
CA ALA A 174 -14.29 -29.97 -6.41
C ALA A 174 -13.41 -28.71 -6.28
N HIS A 175 -12.94 -28.12 -7.37
CA HIS A 175 -12.06 -26.96 -7.38
C HIS A 175 -12.56 -25.93 -8.39
N SER A 176 -12.49 -24.64 -8.08
CA SER A 176 -12.86 -23.59 -9.02
C SER A 176 -12.03 -22.34 -8.76
N THR A 177 -11.55 -21.71 -9.83
CA THR A 177 -10.79 -20.47 -9.73
C THR A 177 -11.63 -19.34 -10.29
N VAL A 178 -11.88 -18.31 -9.49
CA VAL A 178 -12.69 -17.15 -9.89
C VAL A 178 -11.90 -15.86 -9.72
N ALA A 179 -12.01 -14.96 -10.69
CA ALA A 179 -11.46 -13.62 -10.61
C ALA A 179 -12.57 -12.60 -10.32
N ALA A 180 -12.31 -11.68 -9.39
CA ALA A 180 -13.21 -10.60 -9.05
C ALA A 180 -12.49 -9.25 -9.03
N PRO A 181 -13.03 -8.20 -9.68
CA PRO A 181 -12.55 -6.85 -9.51
C PRO A 181 -13.01 -6.28 -8.15
N LEU A 182 -12.05 -5.85 -7.35
CA LEU A 182 -12.26 -5.15 -6.09
C LEU A 182 -11.84 -3.69 -6.24
N PHE A 183 -12.76 -2.79 -5.91
CA PHE A 183 -12.50 -1.35 -5.89
C PHE A 183 -12.04 -0.93 -4.49
N SER A 184 -10.90 -0.26 -4.40
CA SER A 184 -10.49 0.39 -3.16
C SER A 184 -11.32 1.66 -2.93
N ARG A 185 -12.03 1.77 -1.80
CA ARG A 185 -12.71 3.03 -1.44
C ARG A 185 -11.73 4.18 -1.17
N ALA A 186 -10.52 3.87 -0.70
CA ALA A 186 -9.48 4.86 -0.45
C ALA A 186 -8.90 5.45 -1.74
N ASN A 187 -9.05 4.75 -2.88
CA ASN A 187 -8.61 5.23 -4.18
C ASN A 187 -9.53 4.68 -5.27
N VAL A 188 -10.60 5.41 -5.57
CA VAL A 188 -11.63 5.03 -6.58
C VAL A 188 -11.01 4.79 -7.96
N ALA A 189 -9.80 5.29 -8.19
CA ALA A 189 -9.03 5.15 -9.42
C ALA A 189 -8.10 3.92 -9.42
N THR A 190 -8.25 2.93 -8.55
CA THR A 190 -7.48 1.68 -8.66
C THR A 190 -8.40 0.48 -8.53
N THR A 191 -8.54 -0.26 -9.64
CA THR A 191 -9.21 -1.55 -9.66
C THR A 191 -8.15 -2.62 -9.40
N CYS A 192 -8.35 -3.38 -8.34
CA CYS A 192 -7.52 -4.55 -8.04
C CYS A 192 -8.28 -5.80 -8.46
N GLU A 193 -7.69 -6.64 -9.31
CA GLU A 193 -8.27 -7.93 -9.66
C GLU A 193 -7.67 -9.01 -8.75
N TYR A 194 -8.53 -9.70 -8.02
CA TYR A 194 -8.16 -10.82 -7.15
C TYR A 194 -8.63 -12.13 -7.77
N GLU A 195 -7.78 -13.14 -7.70
CA GLU A 195 -8.11 -14.52 -8.06
C GLU A 195 -8.26 -15.32 -6.78
N PHE A 196 -9.41 -15.99 -6.65
CA PHE A 196 -9.76 -16.85 -5.53
C PHE A 196 -9.75 -18.29 -5.98
N GLU A 197 -9.08 -19.14 -5.24
CA GLU A 197 -9.18 -20.58 -5.36
C GLU A 197 -10.30 -21.06 -4.42
N LEU A 198 -11.31 -21.68 -4.99
CA LEU A 198 -12.46 -22.23 -4.30
C LEU A 198 -12.37 -23.75 -4.28
N VAL A 199 -12.63 -24.36 -3.13
CA VAL A 199 -12.69 -25.81 -2.95
C VAL A 199 -14.06 -26.20 -2.41
N LYS A 200 -14.64 -27.27 -2.94
CA LYS A 200 -15.94 -27.78 -2.50
C LYS A 200 -15.75 -28.83 -1.41
N GLU A 201 -15.99 -28.44 -0.16
CA GLU A 201 -15.96 -29.33 1.00
C GLU A 201 -17.38 -29.65 1.48
N SER A 202 -17.72 -30.93 1.57
CA SER A 202 -19.05 -31.37 2.05
C SER A 202 -20.23 -30.73 1.32
N GLY A 203 -20.08 -30.50 0.01
CA GLY A 203 -21.12 -29.88 -0.82
C GLY A 203 -21.20 -28.36 -0.75
N ARG A 204 -20.36 -27.69 0.06
CA ARG A 204 -20.27 -26.23 0.12
C ARG A 204 -18.92 -25.76 -0.42
N TRP A 205 -18.92 -24.70 -1.23
CA TRP A 205 -17.66 -24.06 -1.63
C TRP A 205 -17.02 -23.36 -0.42
N ARG A 206 -15.69 -23.24 -0.45
CA ARG A 206 -14.84 -22.51 0.50
C ARG A 206 -13.68 -21.85 -0.24
N ILE A 207 -13.22 -20.68 0.21
CA ILE A 207 -12.00 -20.06 -0.33
C ILE A 207 -10.82 -20.79 0.30
N ALA A 208 -10.04 -21.48 -0.51
CA ALA A 208 -8.81 -22.17 -0.10
C ALA A 208 -7.61 -21.22 -0.16
N ASP A 209 -7.53 -20.37 -1.18
CA ASP A 209 -6.46 -19.39 -1.34
C ASP A 209 -6.94 -18.17 -2.14
N TRP A 210 -6.19 -17.08 -2.09
CA TRP A 210 -6.39 -15.93 -2.96
C TRP A 210 -5.09 -15.18 -3.25
N LYS A 211 -5.00 -14.59 -4.44
CA LYS A 211 -3.86 -13.75 -4.84
C LYS A 211 -4.30 -12.52 -5.63
N LEU A 212 -3.55 -11.44 -5.48
CA LEU A 212 -3.73 -10.22 -6.28
C LEU A 212 -3.11 -10.46 -7.66
N VAL A 213 -3.91 -10.41 -8.71
CA VAL A 213 -3.46 -10.66 -10.11
C VAL A 213 -3.07 -9.36 -10.79
N ARG A 214 -3.79 -8.27 -10.53
CA ARG A 214 -3.54 -6.98 -11.18
C ARG A 214 -3.90 -5.81 -10.28
N SER A 215 -3.06 -4.79 -10.23
CA SER A 215 -3.41 -3.45 -9.76
C SER A 215 -3.26 -2.49 -10.93
N GLY A 216 -4.35 -1.81 -11.31
CA GLY A 216 -4.34 -0.86 -12.42
C GLY A 216 -5.43 0.19 -12.28
N ALA A 217 -5.19 1.38 -12.81
CA ALA A 217 -6.19 2.43 -12.84
C ALA A 217 -7.26 2.14 -13.92
N PRO A 218 -8.55 2.44 -13.66
CA PRO A 218 -9.59 2.29 -14.67
C PRO A 218 -9.37 3.37 -15.73
N GLY A 219 -8.82 2.98 -16.88
CA GLY A 219 -8.47 3.91 -17.96
C GLY A 219 -7.50 3.38 -19.02
N ASP A 220 -6.86 2.22 -18.80
CA ASP A 220 -5.97 1.59 -19.79
C ASP A 220 -6.69 0.85 -20.94
N ASP A 221 -8.02 0.96 -21.03
CA ASP A 221 -8.81 0.43 -22.15
C ASP A 221 -8.93 1.47 -23.28
N VAL A 222 -7.93 1.51 -24.16
CA VAL A 222 -8.02 2.25 -25.44
C VAL A 222 -9.02 1.56 -26.36
N ALA A 223 -10.00 2.35 -26.84
CA ALA A 223 -11.13 1.97 -27.67
C ALA A 223 -10.83 0.99 -28.82
N ALA A 224 -11.69 -0.02 -28.95
CA ALA A 224 -11.72 -0.97 -30.06
C ALA A 224 -12.13 -0.31 -31.38
N ALA A 225 -11.24 -0.30 -32.37
CA ALA A 225 -11.57 -0.09 -33.78
C ALA A 225 -12.04 -1.42 -34.42
N PRO A 226 -12.90 -1.39 -35.45
CA PRO A 226 -13.52 -2.60 -35.99
C PRO A 226 -12.54 -3.47 -36.76
N LYS A 227 -12.78 -4.79 -36.64
CA LYS A 227 -11.98 -5.92 -37.12
C LYS A 227 -11.71 -5.86 -38.63
N SER A 228 -10.43 -5.89 -39.01
CA SER A 228 -10.00 -6.46 -40.29
C SER A 228 -9.17 -7.71 -40.03
N SER A 229 -9.64 -8.82 -40.58
CA SER A 229 -9.10 -10.17 -40.49
C SER A 229 -7.79 -10.35 -41.28
N SER A 230 -6.71 -10.81 -40.62
CA SER A 230 -5.79 -11.84 -41.12
C SER A 230 -4.52 -11.94 -40.25
N GLY A 231 -4.22 -13.13 -39.71
CA GLY A 231 -2.89 -13.60 -39.25
C GLY A 231 -2.22 -12.80 -38.12
N GLY A 232 -2.08 -13.31 -36.89
CA GLY A 232 -1.26 -14.48 -36.56
C GLY A 232 0.08 -14.00 -35.96
N ASP A 233 0.20 -14.10 -34.64
CA ASP A 233 1.47 -14.21 -33.88
C ASP A 233 2.41 -13.01 -33.68
N ALA A 234 1.91 -11.79 -33.52
CA ALA A 234 2.75 -10.65 -33.07
C ALA A 234 2.26 -9.90 -31.82
N ARG A 235 1.04 -10.17 -31.32
CA ARG A 235 0.36 -9.24 -30.38
C ARG A 235 0.53 -9.56 -28.88
N ALA A 236 1.08 -10.72 -28.52
CA ALA A 236 1.41 -11.06 -27.13
C ALA A 236 2.78 -10.49 -26.67
N GLN A 237 3.58 -9.91 -27.58
CA GLN A 237 4.84 -9.23 -27.21
C GLN A 237 4.71 -7.72 -26.98
N ALA A 238 3.55 -7.11 -27.29
CA ALA A 238 3.38 -5.65 -27.17
C ALA A 238 3.12 -5.15 -25.73
N ALA A 239 2.70 -6.03 -24.81
CA ALA A 239 2.51 -5.69 -23.39
C ALA A 239 3.71 -6.07 -22.50
N SER A 240 4.70 -6.77 -23.06
CA SER A 240 6.08 -6.75 -22.57
C SER A 240 6.82 -5.63 -23.31
N ALA A 241 6.25 -4.42 -23.26
CA ALA A 241 6.99 -3.22 -23.64
C ALA A 241 8.32 -3.31 -22.93
N LEU A 242 9.42 -3.33 -23.71
CA LEU A 242 10.79 -3.36 -23.22
C LEU A 242 10.82 -2.52 -21.94
N LYS A 243 11.00 -3.16 -20.78
CA LYS A 243 11.46 -2.44 -19.60
C LYS A 243 12.82 -1.94 -20.01
N VAL A 244 12.87 -0.76 -20.61
CA VAL A 244 14.11 -0.04 -20.83
C VAL A 244 14.57 0.28 -19.41
N VAL A 245 15.38 -0.63 -18.88
CA VAL A 245 16.02 -0.45 -17.59
C VAL A 245 17.04 0.64 -17.81
N VAL A 246 16.63 1.88 -17.57
CA VAL A 246 17.53 3.02 -17.60
C VAL A 246 18.40 2.92 -16.35
N GLU A 247 19.71 2.86 -16.55
CA GLU A 247 20.65 2.84 -15.43
C GLU A 247 20.53 4.16 -14.64
N PRO A 248 20.25 4.10 -13.32
CA PRO A 248 20.13 5.30 -12.50
C PRO A 248 21.43 6.09 -12.53
N ARG A 249 21.36 7.35 -12.96
CA ARG A 249 22.50 8.27 -13.05
C ARG A 249 22.13 9.61 -12.45
N ARG A 250 23.12 10.34 -11.92
CA ARG A 250 22.88 11.70 -11.43
C ARG A 250 22.35 12.58 -12.58
N LEU A 251 21.29 13.32 -12.31
CA LEU A 251 20.67 14.24 -13.26
C LEU A 251 21.14 15.66 -12.97
N GLU A 252 21.44 16.41 -14.02
CA GLU A 252 21.65 17.85 -13.90
C GLU A 252 20.31 18.58 -13.78
N HIS A 253 20.36 19.82 -13.29
CA HIS A 253 19.20 20.71 -13.36
C HIS A 253 18.79 20.90 -14.82
N LEU A 254 17.49 21.01 -15.06
CA LEU A 254 16.99 21.27 -16.41
C LEU A 254 17.54 22.60 -16.94
N GLU A 255 17.83 22.65 -18.24
CA GLU A 255 18.31 23.87 -18.91
C GLU A 255 17.32 25.03 -18.74
N SER A 256 16.02 24.73 -18.68
CA SER A 256 14.95 25.69 -18.45
C SER A 256 14.89 26.26 -17.02
N THR A 257 15.57 25.64 -16.06
CA THR A 257 15.53 26.08 -14.65
C THR A 257 16.57 27.19 -14.44
N SER A 258 16.10 28.41 -14.15
CA SER A 258 16.97 29.56 -13.87
C SER A 258 17.83 29.34 -12.62
N PRO A 259 19.00 30.00 -12.50
CA PRO A 259 19.87 29.86 -11.33
C PRO A 259 19.18 30.18 -10.00
N GLU A 260 18.35 31.22 -9.97
CA GLU A 260 17.56 31.59 -8.78
C GLU A 260 16.59 30.48 -8.38
N LEU A 261 15.93 29.88 -9.37
CA LEU A 261 15.00 28.78 -9.14
C LEU A 261 15.73 27.51 -8.67
N ARG A 262 16.95 27.25 -9.18
CA ARG A 262 17.80 26.15 -8.68
C ARG A 262 18.12 26.33 -7.20
N THR A 263 18.58 27.53 -6.80
CA THR A 263 18.85 27.85 -5.39
C THR A 263 17.61 27.69 -4.53
N LYS A 264 16.44 28.11 -5.02
CA LYS A 264 15.17 27.92 -4.31
C LYS A 264 14.83 26.44 -4.12
N ILE A 265 14.93 25.63 -5.18
CA ILE A 265 14.66 24.18 -5.12
C ILE A 265 15.61 23.49 -4.14
N GLU A 266 16.90 23.80 -4.19
CA GLU A 266 17.91 23.21 -3.29
C GLU A 266 17.64 23.59 -1.83
N GLY A 267 17.29 24.86 -1.57
CA GLY A 267 16.92 25.31 -0.23
C GLY A 267 15.65 24.64 0.30
N LEU A 268 14.62 24.48 -0.54
CA LEU A 268 13.39 23.77 -0.15
C LEU A 268 13.65 22.28 0.08
N TYR A 269 14.46 21.65 -0.76
CA TYR A 269 14.85 20.25 -0.60
C TYR A 269 15.62 20.03 0.70
N ALA A 270 16.59 20.89 1.03
CA ALA A 270 17.32 20.82 2.28
C ALA A 270 16.38 21.00 3.49
N ARG A 271 15.47 21.98 3.43
CA ARG A 271 14.47 22.21 4.49
C ARG A 271 13.53 21.01 4.67
N MET A 272 13.06 20.42 3.58
CA MET A 272 12.17 19.25 3.59
C MET A 272 12.82 18.05 4.32
N LEU A 273 14.15 17.90 4.20
CA LEU A 273 14.90 16.79 4.82
C LEU A 273 15.52 17.14 6.17
N ASP A 274 15.30 18.35 6.68
CA ASP A 274 15.79 18.76 8.00
C ASP A 274 14.79 18.36 9.09
N PHE A 275 15.06 17.23 9.73
CA PHE A 275 14.20 16.67 10.77
C PHE A 275 14.38 17.38 12.13
N SER A 276 15.26 18.38 12.21
CA SER A 276 15.34 19.28 13.36
C SER A 276 14.25 20.37 13.32
N LEU A 277 13.65 20.62 12.16
CA LEU A 277 12.54 21.54 11.98
C LEU A 277 11.21 20.92 12.40
N SER A 278 10.19 21.77 12.55
CA SER A 278 8.85 21.27 12.84
C SER A 278 8.31 20.45 11.66
N PRO A 279 7.50 19.39 11.91
CA PRO A 279 6.89 18.62 10.83
C PRO A 279 6.06 19.49 9.85
N GLY A 280 5.48 20.60 10.33
CA GLY A 280 4.75 21.55 9.49
C GLY A 280 5.65 22.31 8.51
N ASP A 281 6.87 22.66 8.92
CA ASP A 281 7.85 23.30 8.05
C ASP A 281 8.33 22.35 6.94
N ASN A 282 8.52 21.07 7.28
CA ASN A 282 8.94 20.05 6.31
C ASN A 282 7.82 19.76 5.31
N ALA A 283 6.57 19.67 5.78
CA ALA A 283 5.40 19.52 4.93
C ALA A 283 5.23 20.71 3.98
N ARG A 284 5.39 21.94 4.48
CA ARG A 284 5.32 23.16 3.64
C ARG A 284 6.42 23.19 2.58
N ALA A 285 7.64 22.79 2.92
CA ALA A 285 8.72 22.69 1.94
C ALA A 285 8.44 21.63 0.85
N SER A 286 7.86 20.49 1.22
CA SER A 286 7.39 19.46 0.28
C SER A 286 6.26 19.99 -0.62
N ASP A 287 5.30 20.71 -0.06
CA ASP A 287 4.21 21.35 -0.81
C ASP A 287 4.74 22.35 -1.84
N GLU A 288 5.66 23.24 -1.44
CA GLU A 288 6.27 24.22 -2.33
C GLU A 288 7.09 23.53 -3.45
N LEU A 289 7.83 22.46 -3.16
CA LEU A 289 8.50 21.65 -4.19
C LEU A 289 7.51 21.01 -5.15
N ALA A 290 6.39 20.49 -4.64
CA ALA A 290 5.35 19.90 -5.46
C ALA A 290 4.71 20.93 -6.41
N GLU A 291 4.51 22.16 -5.93
CA GLU A 291 3.99 23.27 -6.72
C GLU A 291 4.96 23.75 -7.80
N LEU A 292 6.28 23.70 -7.55
CA LEU A 292 7.28 23.98 -8.59
C LEU A 292 7.19 22.96 -9.73
N GLY A 293 6.90 21.69 -9.42
CA GLY A 293 6.63 20.65 -10.40
C GLY A 293 7.89 20.13 -11.09
N LYS A 294 7.91 20.12 -12.43
CA LYS A 294 8.99 19.52 -13.24
C LYS A 294 10.41 19.97 -12.87
N PRO A 295 10.70 21.27 -12.62
CA PRO A 295 12.03 21.74 -12.25
C PRO A 295 12.61 21.08 -10.99
N ALA A 296 11.76 20.63 -10.05
CA ALA A 296 12.20 19.99 -8.81
C ALA A 296 12.58 18.51 -8.97
N LEU A 297 12.17 17.86 -10.08
CA LEU A 297 12.34 16.42 -10.28
C LEU A 297 13.81 15.97 -10.27
N PRO A 298 14.78 16.62 -10.97
CA PRO A 298 16.17 16.19 -10.93
C PRO A 298 16.76 16.15 -9.52
N VAL A 299 16.46 17.16 -8.68
CA VAL A 299 16.96 17.22 -7.30
C VAL A 299 16.36 16.11 -6.44
N LEU A 300 15.05 15.87 -6.55
CA LEU A 300 14.37 14.80 -5.82
C LEU A 300 14.84 13.40 -6.27
N LEU A 301 15.04 13.20 -7.57
CA LEU A 301 15.53 11.94 -8.14
C LEU A 301 16.98 11.64 -7.72
N ASN A 302 17.85 12.65 -7.72
CA ASN A 302 19.19 12.52 -7.15
C ASN A 302 19.11 12.25 -5.65
N GLY A 303 18.20 12.92 -4.95
CA GLY A 303 17.96 12.72 -3.53
C GLY A 303 17.65 11.28 -3.16
N ILE A 304 16.67 10.65 -3.82
CA ILE A 304 16.32 9.25 -3.56
C ILE A 304 17.41 8.27 -3.98
N LEU A 305 18.19 8.60 -5.01
CA LEU A 305 19.37 7.82 -5.45
C LEU A 305 20.47 7.83 -4.38
N GLU A 306 20.79 9.01 -3.84
CA GLU A 306 21.87 9.26 -2.87
C GLU A 306 21.50 8.87 -1.43
N GLN A 307 20.21 8.93 -1.06
CA GLN A 307 19.72 8.63 0.29
C GLN A 307 19.83 7.14 0.62
N ARG A 308 20.98 6.71 1.14
CA ARG A 308 21.15 5.35 1.69
C ARG A 308 20.35 5.18 2.99
N ILE A 309 19.78 4.00 3.18
CA ILE A 309 19.06 3.63 4.40
C ILE A 309 20.05 3.06 5.42
N VAL A 310 20.32 3.83 6.47
CA VAL A 310 21.22 3.45 7.58
C VAL A 310 20.52 3.40 8.94
N ASP A 311 19.38 4.08 9.06
CA ASP A 311 18.63 4.31 10.28
C ASP A 311 17.16 4.64 9.98
N THR A 312 16.34 4.84 11.02
CA THR A 312 14.92 5.19 10.86
C THR A 312 14.71 6.56 10.20
N ASP A 313 15.64 7.50 10.40
CA ASP A 313 15.53 8.86 9.86
C ASP A 313 15.74 8.86 8.35
N SER A 314 16.73 8.11 7.85
CA SER A 314 16.98 7.90 6.44
C SER A 314 15.83 7.19 5.73
N VAL A 315 15.14 6.25 6.38
CA VAL A 315 13.87 5.69 5.86
C VAL A 315 12.83 6.78 5.70
N SER A 316 12.64 7.60 6.73
CA SER A 316 11.65 8.67 6.73
C SER A 316 11.94 9.73 5.65
N LYS A 317 13.22 10.08 5.45
CA LYS A 317 13.68 10.96 4.37
C LYS A 317 13.38 10.36 3.00
N ALA A 318 13.71 9.08 2.77
CA ALA A 318 13.42 8.41 1.50
C ALA A 318 11.91 8.34 1.22
N ILE A 319 11.07 8.08 2.24
CA ILE A 319 9.61 8.10 2.11
C ILE A 319 9.14 9.50 1.69
N LEU A 320 9.63 10.56 2.34
CA LEU A 320 9.22 11.93 2.05
C LEU A 320 9.62 12.36 0.63
N ILE A 321 10.81 11.99 0.18
CA ILE A 321 11.25 12.21 -1.22
C ILE A 321 10.33 11.46 -2.18
N ASN A 322 10.07 10.17 -1.93
CA ASN A 322 9.20 9.35 -2.77
C ASN A 322 7.79 9.93 -2.86
N GLN A 323 7.17 10.30 -1.74
CA GLN A 323 5.84 10.91 -1.71
C GLN A 323 5.80 12.24 -2.48
N THR A 324 6.85 13.06 -2.37
CA THR A 324 6.92 14.32 -3.09
C THR A 324 7.03 14.09 -4.61
N LEU A 325 7.82 13.10 -5.03
CA LEU A 325 7.87 12.66 -6.43
C LEU A 325 6.51 12.16 -6.93
N GLN A 326 5.80 11.35 -6.14
CA GLN A 326 4.45 10.85 -6.47
C GLN A 326 3.46 12.01 -6.64
N ARG A 327 3.50 13.01 -5.76
CA ARG A 327 2.64 14.19 -5.83
C ARG A 327 2.90 15.06 -7.05
N ILE A 328 4.15 15.19 -7.49
CA ILE A 328 4.47 15.96 -8.70
C ILE A 328 4.00 15.23 -9.94
N THR A 329 4.20 13.91 -10.00
CA THR A 329 4.15 13.14 -11.25
C THR A 329 2.90 12.30 -11.44
N ASP A 330 2.11 12.11 -10.38
CA ASP A 330 1.06 11.09 -10.26
C ASP A 330 1.57 9.65 -10.46
N HIS A 331 2.88 9.43 -10.61
CA HIS A 331 3.46 8.09 -10.79
C HIS A 331 3.69 7.44 -9.43
N THR A 332 3.14 6.25 -9.22
CA THR A 332 3.29 5.49 -7.97
C THR A 332 4.39 4.45 -8.07
N THR A 333 5.13 4.25 -6.98
CA THR A 333 6.14 3.19 -6.82
C THR A 333 5.77 2.28 -5.66
N VAL A 334 6.34 1.08 -5.60
CA VAL A 334 6.09 0.08 -4.54
C VAL A 334 6.77 0.46 -3.21
N PHE A 335 7.45 1.62 -3.14
CA PHE A 335 8.20 2.03 -1.97
C PHE A 335 7.30 2.53 -0.83
N ALA A 336 6.80 1.57 -0.06
CA ALA A 336 6.06 1.76 1.18
C ALA A 336 6.69 0.90 2.29
N PRO A 337 7.95 1.18 2.68
CA PRO A 337 8.66 0.34 3.62
C PRO A 337 7.96 0.33 4.98
N ARG A 338 7.84 -0.86 5.56
CA ARG A 338 7.43 -1.04 6.95
C ARG A 338 8.67 -0.94 7.85
N PRO A 339 8.53 -0.53 9.11
CA PRO A 339 9.66 -0.40 10.03
C PRO A 339 10.36 -1.73 10.40
N ALA A 340 9.90 -2.88 9.89
CA ALA A 340 10.66 -4.12 9.95
C ALA A 340 11.78 -4.08 8.88
N LEU A 341 12.99 -3.77 9.34
CA LEU A 341 14.10 -3.20 8.56
C LEU A 341 14.81 -4.12 7.54
N SER A 342 14.48 -5.41 7.42
CA SER A 342 15.36 -6.36 6.71
C SER A 342 15.51 -6.11 5.20
N ASP A 343 14.55 -5.44 4.55
CA ASP A 343 14.54 -5.32 3.08
C ASP A 343 14.31 -3.88 2.58
N VAL A 344 14.41 -2.88 3.47
CA VAL A 344 14.06 -1.49 3.14
C VAL A 344 15.01 -0.89 2.09
N GLU A 345 16.29 -1.21 2.14
CA GLU A 345 17.27 -0.74 1.14
C GLU A 345 17.03 -1.39 -0.23
N ALA A 346 16.64 -2.66 -0.28
CA ALA A 346 16.30 -3.34 -1.54
C ALA A 346 15.05 -2.70 -2.18
N LEU A 347 14.02 -2.42 -1.37
CA LEU A 347 12.82 -1.69 -1.81
C LEU A 347 13.17 -0.28 -2.31
N ARG A 348 14.10 0.42 -1.64
CA ARG A 348 14.57 1.73 -2.10
C ARG A 348 15.23 1.64 -3.47
N LEU A 349 16.14 0.69 -3.67
CA LEU A 349 16.83 0.49 -4.95
C LEU A 349 15.85 0.14 -6.08
N GLU A 350 14.79 -0.62 -5.78
CA GLU A 350 13.71 -0.89 -6.74
C GLU A 350 12.93 0.40 -7.07
N ALA A 351 12.62 1.21 -6.06
CA ALA A 351 11.99 2.53 -6.24
C ALA A 351 12.83 3.44 -7.14
N VAL A 352 14.15 3.50 -6.91
CA VAL A 352 15.10 4.26 -7.72
C VAL A 352 15.05 3.78 -9.18
N LYS A 353 15.13 2.47 -9.43
CA LYS A 353 15.02 1.93 -10.80
C LYS A 353 13.70 2.30 -11.47
N SER A 354 12.58 2.22 -10.73
CA SER A 354 11.25 2.61 -11.23
C SER A 354 11.23 4.09 -11.61
N TRP A 355 11.70 4.97 -10.73
CA TRP A 355 11.73 6.41 -10.95
C TRP A 355 12.61 6.81 -12.13
N PHE A 356 13.79 6.22 -12.27
CA PHE A 356 14.70 6.51 -13.38
C PHE A 356 14.20 5.95 -14.72
N SER A 357 13.52 4.80 -14.69
CA SER A 357 12.83 4.27 -15.87
C SER A 357 11.68 5.18 -16.31
N TRP A 358 10.89 5.67 -15.34
CA TRP A 358 9.85 6.67 -15.61
C TRP A 358 10.45 7.97 -16.15
N TRP A 359 11.56 8.46 -15.58
CA TRP A 359 12.22 9.67 -16.05
C TRP A 359 12.73 9.53 -17.48
N GLY A 360 13.36 8.40 -17.83
CA GLY A 360 13.83 8.17 -19.20
C GLY A 360 12.71 8.09 -20.24
N TYR A 361 11.52 7.64 -19.84
CA TYR A 361 10.37 7.53 -20.75
C TYR A 361 9.53 8.82 -20.82
N SER A 362 9.27 9.43 -19.67
CA SER A 362 8.30 10.52 -19.50
C SER A 362 8.94 11.86 -19.17
N GLY A 363 10.15 11.89 -18.60
CA GLY A 363 10.74 13.08 -17.98
C GLY A 363 10.83 14.29 -18.91
N GLU A 364 11.28 14.08 -20.14
CA GLU A 364 11.36 15.17 -21.14
C GLU A 364 9.98 15.71 -21.53
N ARG A 365 8.98 14.83 -21.68
CA ARG A 365 7.62 15.17 -22.13
C ARG A 365 6.69 15.58 -20.99
N PHE A 366 7.09 15.30 -19.76
CA PHE A 366 6.29 15.59 -18.58
C PHE A 366 6.03 17.09 -18.52
N GLN A 367 4.75 17.44 -18.42
CA GLN A 367 4.28 18.79 -18.13
C GLN A 367 3.49 18.70 -16.85
N THR A 368 3.83 19.56 -15.88
CA THR A 368 3.07 19.63 -14.64
C THR A 368 1.63 19.98 -15.00
N LYS A 369 0.68 19.14 -14.57
CA LYS A 369 -0.73 19.45 -14.75
C LYS A 369 -0.97 20.81 -14.07
N PRO A 370 -1.55 21.80 -14.77
CA PRO A 370 -1.88 23.05 -14.12
C PRO A 370 -2.77 22.73 -12.92
N LYS A 371 -2.42 23.27 -11.75
CA LYS A 371 -3.21 23.13 -10.54
C LYS A 371 -4.59 23.66 -10.87
N LEU A 372 -5.56 22.76 -11.05
CA LEU A 372 -6.95 23.15 -11.22
C LEU A 372 -7.31 23.94 -9.95
N PRO A 373 -7.88 25.16 -10.10
CA PRO A 373 -8.30 25.92 -8.93
C PRO A 373 -9.22 25.04 -8.09
N ASP A 374 -9.02 25.06 -6.77
CA ASP A 374 -9.85 24.28 -5.86
C ASP A 374 -11.32 24.64 -6.15
N PRO A 375 -12.20 23.66 -6.43
CA PRO A 375 -13.61 23.95 -6.67
C PRO A 375 -14.24 24.77 -5.52
N PHE A 376 -13.72 24.68 -4.30
CA PHE A 376 -14.15 25.50 -3.17
C PHE A 376 -13.67 26.94 -3.25
N ASP A 377 -12.48 27.21 -3.78
CA ASP A 377 -12.00 28.58 -4.02
C ASP A 377 -12.85 29.27 -5.08
N ALA A 378 -13.22 28.53 -6.14
CA ALA A 378 -14.16 29.02 -7.14
C ALA A 378 -15.56 29.30 -6.55
N GLU A 379 -16.03 28.47 -5.60
CA GLU A 379 -17.29 28.69 -4.89
C GLU A 379 -17.23 29.91 -3.94
N LEU A 380 -16.08 30.12 -3.27
CA LEU A 380 -15.85 31.28 -2.40
C LEU A 380 -15.79 32.58 -3.20
N GLU A 381 -15.13 32.58 -4.36
CA GLU A 381 -15.09 33.75 -5.25
C GLU A 381 -16.48 34.07 -5.82
N THR A 382 -17.26 33.04 -6.19
CA THR A 382 -18.64 33.27 -6.68
C THR A 382 -19.58 33.75 -5.58
N LYS A 383 -19.41 33.31 -4.33
CA LYS A 383 -20.14 33.85 -3.17
C LYS A 383 -19.76 35.29 -2.83
N LYS A 384 -18.51 35.70 -2.99
CA LYS A 384 -18.09 37.11 -2.76
C LYS A 384 -18.64 38.09 -3.79
N LYS A 385 -19.05 37.62 -4.98
CA LYS A 385 -19.61 38.44 -6.06
C LYS A 385 -21.13 38.58 -5.99
N ARG A 386 -21.81 37.83 -5.12
CA ARG A 386 -23.24 37.95 -4.83
C ARG A 386 -23.43 38.75 -3.54
#